data_AF-A0A2E0VV60-F1
#
_entry.id   AF-A0A2E0VV60-F1
#
_cell.length_a   1.000
_cell.length_b   1.000
_cell.length_c   1.000
_cell.angle_alpha   90.00
_cell.angle_beta   90.00
_cell.angle_gamma   90.00
#
_symmetry.space_group_name_H-M   'P 1'
#
loop_
_entity.id
_entity.type
_entity.pdbx_description
1 polymer ?
#
loop_
_entity_poly.entity_id
_entity_poly.type
_entity_poly.pdbx_seq_one_letter_code
_entity_poly.pdbx_strand_id
1 'polypeptide(L)'
;MRLKTKEGVLLQVSVGWDENYPQEPVIWFRFDNQQLCSSYFISTFQEIPDGQGLCLDGGRYDYKSISADLVRGCKRLIDQAAK
;
A
#
# COMPACT_ATOMS: atom_id res chain seq x y z
N MET A 1 -6.72 -6.87 -0.93
CA MET A 1 -5.69 -7.89 -0.61
C MET A 1 -5.33 -7.80 0.88
N ARG A 2 -4.88 -8.87 1.53
CA ARG A 2 -4.30 -8.82 2.88
C ARG A 2 -2.82 -9.19 2.81
N LEU A 3 -1.97 -8.46 3.55
CA LEU A 3 -0.55 -8.77 3.69
C LEU A 3 -0.13 -8.79 5.15
N LYS A 4 0.94 -9.52 5.44
CA LYS A 4 1.59 -9.53 6.76
C LYS A 4 2.96 -8.87 6.64
N THR A 5 3.20 -7.82 7.41
CA THR A 5 4.49 -7.13 7.43
C THR A 5 5.56 -7.97 8.14
N LYS A 6 6.83 -7.58 8.03
CA LYS A 6 7.93 -8.26 8.74
C LYS A 6 7.79 -8.18 10.26
N GLU A 7 7.15 -7.13 10.76
CA GLU A 7 6.86 -6.90 12.17
C GLU A 7 5.64 -7.71 12.66
N GLY A 8 5.07 -8.57 11.80
CA GLY A 8 3.96 -9.45 12.13
C GLY A 8 2.58 -8.79 12.06
N VAL A 9 2.49 -7.56 11.56
CA VAL A 9 1.24 -6.80 11.47
C VAL A 9 0.46 -7.19 10.22
N LEU A 10 -0.85 -7.36 10.37
CA LEU A 10 -1.75 -7.57 9.23
C LEU A 10 -2.25 -6.23 8.70
N LEU A 11 -2.09 -6.05 7.40
CA LEU A 11 -2.60 -4.89 6.68
C LEU A 11 -3.55 -5.34 5.56
N GLN A 12 -4.69 -4.66 5.47
CA GLN A 12 -5.60 -4.69 4.35
C GLN A 12 -5.16 -3.64 3.32
N VAL A 13 -4.91 -4.10 2.11
CA VAL A 13 -4.55 -3.28 0.95
C VAL A 13 -5.73 -3.17 0.01
N SER A 14 -6.06 -1.94 -0.37
CA SER A 14 -7.12 -1.61 -1.32
C SER A 14 -6.66 -0.53 -2.29
N VAL A 15 -7.20 -0.53 -3.50
CA VAL A 15 -6.93 0.45 -4.54
C VAL A 15 -8.26 1.04 -4.99
N GLY A 16 -8.31 2.34 -5.27
CA GLY A 16 -9.52 3.00 -5.73
C GLY A 16 -9.38 4.51 -5.87
N TRP A 17 -10.46 5.17 -6.25
CA TRP A 17 -10.52 6.63 -6.39
C TRP A 17 -10.93 7.28 -5.06
N ASP A 18 -10.29 8.39 -4.72
CA ASP A 18 -10.67 9.25 -3.60
C ASP A 18 -11.37 10.50 -4.14
N GLU A 19 -12.52 10.87 -3.59
CA GLU A 19 -13.23 12.09 -4.01
C GLU A 19 -12.41 13.36 -3.73
N ASN A 20 -11.52 13.35 -2.73
CA ASN A 20 -10.63 14.46 -2.42
C ASN A 20 -9.41 14.51 -3.35
N TYR A 21 -9.11 13.40 -4.04
CA TYR A 21 -7.98 13.27 -4.95
C TYR A 21 -8.41 12.68 -6.30
N PRO A 22 -9.24 13.41 -7.07
CA PRO A 22 -9.84 12.90 -8.31
C PRO A 22 -8.85 12.83 -9.48
N GLN A 23 -7.61 13.28 -9.30
CA GLN A 23 -6.60 13.26 -10.35
C GLN A 23 -6.03 11.86 -10.62
N GLU A 24 -6.01 10.99 -9.61
CA GLU A 24 -5.40 9.67 -9.72
C GLU A 24 -5.92 8.73 -8.63
N PRO A 25 -6.11 7.44 -8.92
CA PRO A 25 -6.39 6.45 -7.88
C PRO A 25 -5.24 6.31 -6.86
N VAL A 26 -5.61 5.85 -5.67
CA VAL A 26 -4.76 5.73 -4.49
C VAL A 26 -4.72 4.26 -4.06
N ILE A 27 -3.55 3.81 -3.58
CA ILE A 27 -3.41 2.57 -2.83
C ILE A 27 -3.39 2.88 -1.33
N TRP A 28 -4.29 2.25 -0.57
CA TRP A 28 -4.36 2.38 0.88
C TRP A 28 -3.88 1.11 1.57
N PHE A 29 -3.15 1.31 2.65
CA PHE A 29 -2.75 0.29 3.61
C PHE A 29 -3.48 0.58 4.92
N ARG A 30 -4.40 -0.30 5.31
CA ARG A 30 -5.19 -0.18 6.54
C ARG A 30 -4.87 -1.33 7.49
N PHE A 31 -4.89 -1.08 8.79
CA PHE A 31 -4.87 -2.15 9.78
C PHE A 31 -6.19 -2.93 9.76
N ASP A 32 -6.24 -4.10 10.41
CA ASP A 32 -7.46 -4.92 10.49
C ASP A 32 -8.66 -4.18 11.10
N ASN A 33 -8.41 -3.16 11.94
CA ASN A 33 -9.43 -2.28 12.50
C ASN A 33 -9.87 -1.14 11.55
N GLN A 34 -9.48 -1.19 10.27
CA GLN A 34 -9.73 -0.20 9.22
C GLN A 34 -9.04 1.16 9.39
N GLN A 35 -8.25 1.35 10.45
CA GLN A 35 -7.45 2.56 10.61
C GLN A 35 -6.41 2.66 9.48
N LEU A 36 -6.27 3.85 8.89
CA LEU A 36 -5.27 4.10 7.87
C LEU A 36 -3.88 3.99 8.49
N CYS A 37 -3.06 3.10 7.94
CA CYS A 37 -1.62 3.09 8.16
C CYS A 37 -0.99 4.11 7.21
N SER A 38 -0.97 3.84 5.91
CA SER A 38 -0.39 4.76 4.92
C SER A 38 -1.14 4.69 3.59
N SER A 39 -0.92 5.66 2.72
CA SER A 39 -1.51 5.71 1.38
C SER A 39 -0.61 6.43 0.39
N TYR A 40 -0.64 5.99 -0.87
CA TYR A 40 0.19 6.55 -1.94
C TYR A 40 -0.66 6.70 -3.21
N PHE A 41 -0.36 7.72 -4.02
CA PHE A 41 -0.76 7.71 -5.42
C PHE A 41 -0.15 6.49 -6.12
N ILE A 42 -0.89 5.90 -7.04
CA ILE A 42 -0.46 4.70 -7.78
C ILE A 42 0.84 4.96 -8.54
N SER A 43 0.98 6.10 -9.20
CA SER A 43 2.15 6.53 -9.96
C SER A 43 3.39 6.52 -9.08
N THR A 44 3.32 7.19 -7.92
CA THR A 44 4.40 7.20 -6.92
C THR A 44 4.71 5.79 -6.41
N PHE A 45 3.70 4.95 -6.19
CA PHE A 45 3.92 3.57 -5.73
C PHE A 45 4.56 2.69 -6.81
N GLN A 46 4.22 2.91 -8.09
CA GLN A 46 4.76 2.15 -9.22
C GLN A 46 6.25 2.44 -9.46
N GLU A 47 6.72 3.64 -9.12
CA GLU A 47 8.13 4.06 -9.22
C GLU A 47 9.07 3.35 -8.24
N ILE A 48 8.55 2.67 -7.21
CA ILE A 48 9.38 1.91 -6.25
C ILE A 48 10.20 0.87 -7.02
N PRO A 49 11.54 0.88 -6.98
CA PRO A 49 12.33 -0.02 -7.81
C PRO A 49 12.09 -1.50 -7.49
N ASP A 50 12.17 -2.35 -8.52
CA ASP A 50 12.05 -3.79 -8.34
C ASP A 50 13.13 -4.32 -7.39
N GLY A 51 12.73 -5.23 -6.50
CA GLY A 51 13.62 -5.76 -5.47
C GLY A 51 13.76 -4.87 -4.22
N GLN A 52 13.13 -3.69 -4.20
CA GLN A 52 13.08 -2.85 -3.00
C GLN A 52 11.78 -3.05 -2.21
N GLY A 53 11.92 -3.10 -0.89
CA GLY A 53 10.79 -2.96 0.03
C GLY A 53 10.37 -1.51 0.18
N LEU A 54 9.29 -1.27 0.90
CA LEU A 54 8.81 0.06 1.22
C LEU A 54 8.63 0.20 2.73
N CYS A 55 9.09 1.33 3.25
CA CYS A 55 8.74 1.75 4.60
C CYS A 55 7.40 2.50 4.52
N LEU A 56 6.39 1.98 5.20
CA LEU A 56 5.09 2.60 5.35
C LEU A 56 5.21 3.58 6.52
N ASP A 57 5.35 4.85 6.18
CA ASP A 57 5.28 5.93 7.15
C ASP A 57 3.84 6.44 7.21
N GLY A 58 3.25 6.38 8.39
CA GLY A 58 1.85 6.74 8.58
C GLY A 58 1.25 6.27 9.91
N GLY A 59 1.08 7.25 10.81
CA GLY A 59 0.18 7.23 11.96
C GLY A 59 0.60 6.39 13.18
N ARG A 60 0.70 7.06 14.35
CA ARG A 60 0.74 6.62 15.77
C ARG A 60 1.59 5.41 16.21
N TYR A 61 2.05 4.55 15.31
CA TYR A 61 2.78 3.32 15.59
C TYR A 61 4.09 3.32 14.81
N ASP A 62 5.11 2.66 15.38
CA ASP A 62 6.46 2.56 14.82
C ASP A 62 6.47 2.18 13.33
N TYR A 63 7.54 2.57 12.62
CA TYR A 63 7.80 2.21 11.23
C TYR A 63 7.36 0.78 10.89
N LYS A 64 6.55 0.63 9.82
CA LYS A 64 6.16 -0.68 9.27
C LYS A 64 6.83 -0.88 7.94
N SER A 65 7.31 -2.08 7.65
CA SER A 65 7.98 -2.37 6.38
C SER A 65 7.27 -3.48 5.60
N ILE A 66 7.08 -3.25 4.30
CA ILE A 66 6.67 -4.29 3.36
C ILE A 66 7.88 -4.74 2.55
N SER A 67 8.02 -6.04 2.35
CA SER A 67 9.13 -6.62 1.57
C SER A 67 8.96 -6.34 0.07
N ALA A 68 10.05 -6.53 -0.69
CA ALA A 68 10.01 -6.39 -2.15
C ALA A 68 8.97 -7.29 -2.82
N ASP A 69 8.77 -8.51 -2.31
CA ASP A 69 7.74 -9.41 -2.84
C ASP A 69 6.33 -8.89 -2.59
N LEU A 70 6.10 -8.25 -1.43
CA LEU A 70 4.82 -7.63 -1.12
C LEU A 70 4.59 -6.37 -1.95
N VAL A 71 5.63 -5.55 -2.19
CA VAL A 71 5.56 -4.42 -3.14
C VAL A 71 5.17 -4.93 -4.52
N ARG A 72 5.81 -6.00 -5.01
CA ARG A 72 5.46 -6.63 -6.29
C ARG A 72 4.03 -7.14 -6.31
N GLY A 73 3.56 -7.73 -5.21
CA GLY A 73 2.16 -8.15 -5.04
C GLY A 73 1.18 -6.98 -5.15
N CYS A 74 1.50 -5.84 -4.51
CA CYS A 74 0.70 -4.62 -4.61
C CYS A 74 0.67 -4.04 -6.02
N LYS A 75 1.79 -4.04 -6.75
CA LYS A 75 1.82 -3.60 -8.15
C LYS A 75 0.92 -4.45 -9.05
N ARG A 76 0.92 -5.78 -8.88
CA ARG A 76 -0.01 -6.66 -9.60
C ARG A 76 -1.48 -6.38 -9.28
N LEU A 77 -1.78 -6.07 -8.02
CA LEU A 77 -3.14 -5.69 -7.60
C LEU A 77 -3.58 -4.39 -8.29
N ILE A 78 -2.70 -3.41 -8.38
CA ILE A 78 -2.93 -2.16 -9.10
C ILE A 78 -3.24 -2.44 -10.58
N ASP A 79 -2.41 -3.24 -11.25
CA ASP A 79 -2.59 -3.57 -12.67
C ASP A 79 -3.90 -4.32 -12.95
N GLN A 80 -4.42 -5.07 -11.97
CA GLN A 80 -5.73 -5.73 -12.04
C GLN A 80 -6.90 -4.76 -11.82
N ALA A 81 -6.72 -3.75 -10.96
CA ALA A 81 -7.74 -2.74 -10.70
C ALA A 81 -7.87 -1.70 -11.83
N ALA A 82 -6.85 -1.59 -12.69
CA ALA A 82 -6.83 -0.70 -13.85
C ALA A 82 -7.44 -1.31 -15.13
N LYS A 83 -7.89 -2.57 -15.09
CA LYS A 83 -8.57 -3.27 -16.19
C LYS A 83 -10.06 -3.34 -15.94
#